data_AF-A0A7X6VGY2-F1
#
_entry.id   AF-A0A7X6VGY2-F1
#
_cell.length_a   1.000
_cell.length_b   1.000
_cell.length_c   1.000
_cell.angle_alpha   90.00
_cell.angle_beta   90.00
_cell.angle_gamma   90.00
#
_symmetry.space_group_name_H-M   'P 1'
#
loop_
_entity.id
_entity.type
_entity.pdbx_description
1 polymer ?
#
loop_
_entity_poly.entity_id
_entity_poly.type
_entity_poly.pdbx_seq_one_letter_code
_entity_poly.pdbx_strand_id
1 'polypeptide(L)'
;MAEIIISHPYVILMLEHFEISLPVHDLTISQICEKYQINEALFIAFTDLYCKKKEIPELKLTADDAKTITRFLTATHRYYSERVYPKIMQLIERMSKENHHREMKLVSVFFADYFKEVTTHLDYENQVFHPYVDFLVEREKGMPYKENYADYSVSQYQDHHDD
;
A
#
# COMPACT_ATOMS: atom_id res chain seq x y z
N MET A 1 -19.86 0.52 -10.04
CA MET A 1 -18.49 1.05 -9.81
C MET A 1 -18.26 2.42 -10.46
N ALA A 2 -18.66 2.61 -11.73
CA ALA A 2 -18.43 3.86 -12.47
C ALA A 2 -18.92 5.13 -11.75
N GLU A 3 -20.11 5.10 -11.14
CA GLU A 3 -20.64 6.24 -10.38
C GLU A 3 -19.72 6.67 -9.22
N ILE A 4 -19.18 5.70 -8.48
CA ILE A 4 -18.25 5.97 -7.37
C ILE A 4 -16.98 6.65 -7.90
N ILE A 5 -16.45 6.19 -9.04
CA ILE A 5 -15.25 6.78 -9.67
C ILE A 5 -15.51 8.22 -10.12
N ILE A 6 -16.68 8.49 -10.69
CA ILE A 6 -17.06 9.84 -11.14
C ILE A 6 -17.15 10.79 -9.93
N SER A 7 -17.75 10.34 -8.82
CA SER A 7 -17.86 11.15 -7.60
C SER A 7 -16.54 11.25 -6.83
N HIS A 8 -15.69 10.23 -6.88
CA HIS A 8 -14.44 10.14 -6.13
C HIS A 8 -13.30 9.60 -7.02
N PRO A 9 -12.67 10.46 -7.84
CA PRO A 9 -11.66 10.02 -8.80
C PRO A 9 -10.44 9.32 -8.18
N TYR A 10 -10.11 9.61 -6.91
CA TYR A 10 -9.02 8.94 -6.18
C TYR A 10 -9.26 7.43 -6.01
N VAL A 11 -10.49 6.95 -6.16
CA VAL A 11 -10.80 5.52 -6.18
C VAL A 11 -10.11 4.80 -7.35
N ILE A 12 -9.75 5.50 -8.43
CA ILE A 12 -8.91 4.91 -9.49
C ILE A 12 -7.56 4.43 -8.94
N LEU A 13 -6.94 5.23 -8.07
CA LEU A 13 -5.67 4.86 -7.44
C LEU A 13 -5.84 3.65 -6.51
N MET A 14 -6.96 3.60 -5.77
CA MET A 14 -7.31 2.43 -4.96
C MET A 14 -7.43 1.16 -5.83
N LEU A 15 -8.11 1.25 -6.98
CA LEU A 15 -8.24 0.12 -7.91
C LEU A 15 -6.88 -0.32 -8.44
N GLU A 16 -5.98 0.62 -8.77
CA GLU A 16 -4.61 0.31 -9.20
C GLU A 16 -3.82 -0.41 -8.11
N HIS A 17 -3.95 -0.01 -6.84
CA HIS A 17 -3.30 -0.69 -5.72
C HIS A 17 -3.91 -2.08 -5.42
N PHE A 18 -5.18 -2.30 -5.73
CA PHE A 18 -5.78 -3.65 -5.76
C PHE A 18 -5.39 -4.46 -7.01
N GLU A 19 -4.61 -3.88 -7.93
CA GLU A 19 -4.23 -4.46 -9.22
C GLU A 19 -5.45 -4.78 -10.11
N ILE A 20 -6.53 -4.00 -9.94
CA ILE A 20 -7.76 -4.11 -10.73
C ILE A 20 -7.55 -3.37 -12.05
N SER A 21 -7.63 -4.11 -13.15
CA SER A 21 -7.52 -3.54 -14.49
C SER A 21 -8.74 -2.70 -14.87
N LEU A 22 -8.48 -1.49 -15.37
CA LEU A 22 -9.48 -0.60 -15.97
C LEU A 22 -9.65 -0.89 -17.48
N PRO A 23 -10.81 -0.57 -18.07
CA PRO A 23 -12.02 -0.01 -17.45
C PRO A 23 -12.86 -1.06 -16.70
N VAL A 24 -13.50 -0.64 -15.60
CA VAL A 24 -14.44 -1.47 -14.83
C VAL A 24 -15.89 -1.44 -15.36
N HIS A 25 -16.19 -0.59 -16.35
CA HIS A 25 -17.50 -0.45 -16.98
C HIS A 25 -18.67 -0.47 -15.96
N ASP A 26 -19.70 -1.27 -16.22
CA ASP A 26 -20.90 -1.42 -15.40
C ASP A 26 -20.77 -2.51 -14.33
N LEU A 27 -19.55 -2.98 -14.02
CA LEU A 27 -19.36 -3.99 -12.99
C LEU A 27 -19.80 -3.45 -11.62
N THR A 28 -20.50 -4.30 -10.88
CA THR A 28 -20.82 -4.08 -9.47
C THR A 28 -19.60 -4.33 -8.59
N ILE A 29 -19.62 -3.84 -7.35
CA ILE A 29 -18.56 -4.13 -6.38
C ILE A 29 -18.41 -5.65 -6.19
N SER A 30 -19.53 -6.36 -6.02
CA SER A 30 -19.53 -7.82 -5.85
C SER A 30 -18.89 -8.56 -7.03
N GLN A 31 -19.21 -8.17 -8.27
CA GLN A 31 -18.61 -8.76 -9.48
C GLN A 31 -17.10 -8.51 -9.57
N ILE A 32 -16.64 -7.33 -9.15
CA ILE A 32 -15.20 -7.03 -9.07
C ILE A 32 -14.55 -7.90 -7.99
N CYS A 33 -15.13 -7.95 -6.80
CA CYS A 33 -14.62 -8.73 -5.67
C CYS A 33 -14.53 -10.23 -6.01
N GLU A 34 -15.55 -10.80 -6.65
CA GLU A 34 -15.55 -12.18 -7.13
C GLU A 34 -14.44 -12.42 -8.15
N LYS A 35 -14.32 -11.54 -9.16
CA LYS A 35 -13.32 -11.67 -10.23
C LYS A 35 -11.88 -11.62 -9.71
N TYR A 36 -11.60 -10.75 -8.75
CA TYR A 36 -10.25 -10.53 -8.21
C TYR A 36 -10.00 -11.26 -6.89
N GLN A 37 -10.95 -12.08 -6.43
CA GLN A 37 -10.87 -12.84 -5.19
C GLN A 37 -10.59 -11.96 -3.96
N ILE A 38 -11.30 -10.84 -3.87
CA ILE A 38 -11.20 -9.89 -2.76
C ILE A 38 -12.44 -10.05 -1.89
N ASN A 39 -12.28 -10.03 -0.57
CA ASN A 39 -13.41 -9.97 0.34
C ASN A 39 -14.19 -8.66 0.13
N GLU A 40 -15.48 -8.78 -0.15
CA GLU A 40 -16.33 -7.63 -0.46
C GLU A 40 -16.38 -6.60 0.68
N ALA A 41 -16.39 -7.05 1.94
CA ALA A 41 -16.38 -6.15 3.10
C ALA A 41 -15.06 -5.36 3.20
N LEU A 42 -13.92 -6.02 2.92
CA LEU A 42 -12.61 -5.38 2.86
C LEU A 42 -12.57 -4.32 1.74
N PHE A 43 -13.04 -4.67 0.54
CA PHE A 43 -13.07 -3.75 -0.58
C PHE A 43 -13.93 -2.51 -0.31
N ILE A 44 -15.09 -2.69 0.33
CA ILE A 44 -15.97 -1.59 0.73
C ILE A 44 -15.28 -0.69 1.76
N ALA A 45 -14.59 -1.25 2.76
CA ALA A 45 -13.82 -0.46 3.73
C ALA A 45 -12.76 0.41 3.05
N PHE A 46 -12.01 -0.14 2.11
CA PHE A 46 -11.02 0.65 1.35
C PHE A 46 -11.69 1.71 0.47
N THR A 47 -12.82 1.38 -0.14
CA THR A 47 -13.60 2.36 -0.93
C THR A 47 -14.05 3.51 -0.04
N ASP A 48 -14.58 3.22 1.14
CA ASP A 48 -15.02 4.21 2.12
C ASP A 48 -13.87 5.09 2.62
N LEU A 49 -12.69 4.51 2.86
CA LEU A 49 -11.47 5.22 3.20
C LEU A 49 -11.06 6.21 2.09
N TYR A 50 -11.03 5.76 0.83
CA TYR A 50 -10.69 6.62 -0.32
C TYR A 50 -11.78 7.65 -0.65
N CYS A 51 -13.03 7.39 -0.25
CA CYS A 51 -14.12 8.36 -0.29
C CYS A 51 -14.12 9.31 0.93
N LYS A 52 -13.16 9.19 1.85
CA LYS A 52 -13.03 9.98 3.09
C LYS A 52 -14.27 9.92 3.98
N LYS A 53 -14.96 8.78 4.01
CA LYS A 53 -16.02 8.54 4.99
C LYS A 53 -15.41 8.40 6.38
N LYS A 54 -16.17 8.82 7.40
CA LYS A 54 -15.69 8.90 8.79
C LYS A 54 -15.71 7.57 9.53
N GLU A 55 -16.47 6.59 9.03
CA GLU A 55 -16.70 5.32 9.70
C GLU A 55 -16.17 4.19 8.84
N ILE A 56 -15.34 3.34 9.44
CA ILE A 56 -14.92 2.06 8.85
C ILE A 56 -15.99 1.04 9.28
N PRO A 57 -16.60 0.30 8.34
CA PRO A 57 -17.59 -0.71 8.69
C PRO A 57 -16.98 -1.79 9.59
N GLU A 58 -17.81 -2.52 10.34
CA GLU A 58 -17.33 -3.70 11.06
C GLU A 58 -16.81 -4.73 10.06
N LEU A 59 -15.52 -5.08 10.18
CA LEU A 59 -14.86 -5.99 9.27
C LEU A 59 -14.79 -7.40 9.85
N LYS A 60 -15.35 -8.36 9.10
CA LYS A 60 -15.12 -9.79 9.34
C LYS A 60 -13.95 -10.24 8.47
N LEU A 61 -12.75 -9.94 8.94
CA LEU A 61 -11.52 -10.29 8.25
C LEU A 61 -11.17 -11.76 8.45
N THR A 62 -10.56 -12.33 7.42
CA THR A 62 -10.02 -13.69 7.38
C THR A 62 -8.49 -13.64 7.27
N ALA A 63 -7.83 -14.77 7.46
CA ALA A 63 -6.39 -14.89 7.21
C ALA A 63 -5.99 -14.45 5.79
N ASP A 64 -6.81 -14.77 4.78
CA ASP A 64 -6.57 -14.37 3.39
C ASP A 64 -6.72 -12.87 3.14
N ASP A 65 -7.48 -12.17 3.99
CA ASP A 65 -7.56 -10.72 3.92
C ASP A 65 -6.23 -10.07 4.30
N ALA A 66 -5.43 -10.69 5.19
CA ALA A 66 -4.08 -10.21 5.50
C ALA A 66 -3.15 -10.26 4.26
N LYS A 67 -3.26 -11.32 3.44
CA LYS A 67 -2.54 -11.41 2.16
C LYS A 67 -3.01 -10.37 1.16
N THR A 68 -4.32 -10.13 1.11
CA THR A 68 -4.89 -9.11 0.23
C THR A 68 -4.40 -7.71 0.61
N ILE A 69 -4.33 -7.42 1.91
CA ILE A 69 -3.82 -6.15 2.45
C ILE A 69 -2.33 -6.00 2.14
N THR A 70 -1.49 -6.99 2.41
CA THR A 70 -0.04 -6.91 2.13
C THR A 70 0.27 -6.80 0.63
N ARG A 71 -0.51 -7.47 -0.23
CA ARG A 71 -0.46 -7.23 -1.69
C ARG A 71 -0.82 -5.79 -2.06
N PHE A 72 -1.90 -5.25 -1.49
CA PHE A 72 -2.29 -3.86 -1.71
C PHE A 72 -1.20 -2.87 -1.26
N LEU A 73 -0.59 -3.12 -0.09
CA LEU A 73 0.53 -2.32 0.42
C LEU A 73 1.75 -2.43 -0.48
N THR A 74 2.11 -3.62 -0.95
CA THR A 74 3.21 -3.81 -1.91
C THR A 74 2.99 -2.99 -3.20
N ALA A 75 1.77 -3.01 -3.76
CA ALA A 75 1.43 -2.20 -4.92
C ALA A 75 1.51 -0.68 -4.62
N THR A 76 1.08 -0.27 -3.41
CA THR A 76 1.23 1.09 -2.90
C THR A 76 2.71 1.49 -2.78
N HIS A 77 3.55 0.63 -2.22
CA HIS A 77 5.00 0.87 -2.05
C HIS A 77 5.67 1.12 -3.40
N ARG A 78 5.32 0.31 -4.41
CA ARG A 78 5.78 0.49 -5.80
C ARG A 78 5.35 1.83 -6.37
N TYR A 79 4.08 2.21 -6.22
CA TYR A 79 3.58 3.50 -6.69
C TYR A 79 4.35 4.68 -6.07
N TYR A 80 4.58 4.67 -4.76
CA TYR A 80 5.29 5.76 -4.10
C TYR A 80 6.79 5.79 -4.48
N SER A 81 7.46 4.64 -4.41
CA SER A 81 8.90 4.52 -4.65
C SER A 81 9.29 4.81 -6.10
N GLU A 82 8.49 4.37 -7.07
CA GLU A 82 8.83 4.50 -8.50
C GLU A 82 8.23 5.76 -9.14
N ARG A 83 7.17 6.35 -8.56
CA ARG A 83 6.45 7.47 -9.18
C ARG A 83 6.46 8.71 -8.31
N VAL A 84 5.95 8.62 -7.08
CA VAL A 84 5.69 9.81 -6.26
C VAL A 84 6.99 10.44 -5.77
N TYR A 85 7.86 9.67 -5.11
CA TYR A 85 9.10 10.22 -4.56
C TYR A 85 10.07 10.73 -5.64
N PRO A 86 10.29 10.00 -6.77
CA PRO A 86 11.08 10.53 -7.87
C PRO A 86 10.50 11.83 -8.43
N LYS A 87 9.18 11.96 -8.48
CA LYS A 87 8.52 13.18 -8.96
C LYS A 87 8.77 14.36 -8.01
N ILE A 88 8.67 14.14 -6.70
CA ILE A 88 8.96 15.18 -5.69
C ILE A 88 10.43 15.61 -5.79
N MET A 89 11.36 14.66 -5.92
CA MET A 89 12.79 14.97 -6.10
C MET A 89 13.03 15.87 -7.31
N GLN A 90 12.43 15.55 -8.46
CA GLN A 90 12.52 16.38 -9.68
C GLN A 90 11.96 17.79 -9.47
N LEU A 91 10.89 17.94 -8.69
CA LEU A 91 10.32 19.25 -8.38
C LEU A 91 11.26 20.07 -7.49
N ILE A 92 11.86 19.45 -6.46
CA ILE A 92 12.84 20.09 -5.58
C ILE A 92 14.07 20.54 -6.39
N GLU A 93 14.59 19.66 -7.26
CA GLU A 93 15.71 20.00 -8.15
C GLU A 93 15.38 21.20 -9.06
N ARG A 94 14.17 21.23 -9.62
CA ARG A 94 13.72 22.36 -10.45
C ARG A 94 13.65 23.64 -9.65
N MET A 95 13.07 23.60 -8.44
CA MET A 95 13.02 24.76 -7.54
C MET A 95 14.42 25.25 -7.20
N SER A 96 15.37 24.35 -6.95
CA SER A 96 16.76 24.73 -6.66
C SER A 96 17.51 25.34 -7.85
N LYS A 97 17.08 25.09 -9.09
CA LYS A 97 17.63 25.73 -10.30
C LYS A 97 17.08 27.15 -10.50
N GLU A 98 15.85 27.38 -10.08
CA GLU A 98 15.18 28.68 -10.18
C GLU A 98 15.48 29.58 -8.96
N ASN A 99 16.01 29.01 -7.87
CA ASN A 99 16.26 29.68 -6.60
C ASN A 99 17.63 29.31 -5.99
N HIS A 100 18.53 30.29 -5.87
CA HIS A 100 19.89 30.11 -5.37
C HIS A 100 20.05 30.31 -3.84
N HIS A 101 18.94 30.40 -3.09
CA HIS A 101 18.99 30.43 -1.62
C HIS A 101 19.65 29.15 -1.08
N ARG A 102 20.52 29.29 -0.08
CA ARG A 102 21.29 28.17 0.51
C ARG A 102 20.37 27.11 1.11
N GLU A 103 19.20 27.52 1.57
CA GLU A 103 18.15 26.72 2.15
C GLU A 103 17.60 25.68 1.16
N MET A 104 17.61 25.97 -0.15
CA MET A 104 17.16 25.00 -1.17
C MET A 104 18.03 23.75 -1.22
N LYS A 105 19.32 23.89 -0.92
CA LYS A 105 20.22 22.74 -0.78
C LYS A 105 19.87 21.89 0.44
N LEU A 106 19.46 22.51 1.54
CA LEU A 106 19.04 21.79 2.76
C LEU A 106 17.78 20.96 2.50
N VAL A 107 16.78 21.52 1.80
CA VAL A 107 15.56 20.79 1.41
C VAL A 107 15.89 19.57 0.56
N SER A 108 16.82 19.71 -0.40
CA SER A 108 17.22 18.61 -1.28
C SER A 108 17.89 17.47 -0.51
N VAL A 109 18.81 17.79 0.41
CA VAL A 109 19.47 16.79 1.26
C VAL A 109 18.46 16.13 2.18
N PHE A 110 17.64 16.91 2.88
CA PHE A 110 16.61 16.39 3.79
C PHE A 110 15.66 15.41 3.08
N PHE A 111 15.16 15.77 1.90
CA PHE A 111 14.25 14.91 1.16
C PHE A 111 14.94 13.65 0.62
N ALA A 112 16.22 13.73 0.22
CA ALA A 112 16.98 12.56 -0.20
C ALA A 112 17.23 11.58 0.95
N ASP A 113 17.56 12.09 2.13
CA ASP A 113 17.74 11.27 3.33
C ASP A 113 16.42 10.61 3.75
N TYR A 114 15.32 11.38 3.80
CA TYR A 114 13.98 10.84 4.05
C TYR A 114 13.56 9.78 3.03
N PHE A 115 13.80 10.03 1.74
CA PHE A 115 13.47 9.07 0.69
C PHE A 115 14.25 7.76 0.87
N LYS A 116 15.53 7.84 1.21
CA LYS A 116 16.34 6.66 1.49
C LYS A 116 15.81 5.86 2.68
N GLU A 117 15.45 6.54 3.75
CA GLU A 117 14.92 5.93 4.98
C GLU A 117 13.58 5.23 4.71
N VAL A 118 12.63 5.93 4.10
CA VAL A 118 11.32 5.33 3.78
C VAL A 118 11.47 4.16 2.81
N THR A 119 12.31 4.25 1.78
CA THR A 119 12.55 3.11 0.87
C THR A 119 13.17 1.92 1.60
N THR A 120 14.10 2.15 2.53
CA THR A 120 14.68 1.07 3.35
C THR A 120 13.60 0.37 4.17
N HIS A 121 12.69 1.15 4.76
CA HIS A 121 11.56 0.62 5.52
C HIS A 121 10.59 -0.18 4.63
N LEU A 122 10.16 0.38 3.49
CA LEU A 122 9.27 -0.31 2.55
C LEU A 122 9.89 -1.59 2.00
N ASP A 123 11.20 -1.60 1.75
CA ASP A 123 11.94 -2.79 1.31
C ASP A 123 11.96 -3.87 2.39
N TYR A 124 12.17 -3.49 3.65
CA TYR A 124 12.07 -4.42 4.78
C TYR A 124 10.66 -5.04 4.87
N GLU A 125 9.61 -4.23 4.75
CA GLU A 125 8.23 -4.75 4.77
C GLU A 125 8.00 -5.74 3.63
N ASN A 126 8.40 -5.38 2.41
CA ASN A 126 8.22 -6.22 1.22
C ASN A 126 9.04 -7.53 1.28
N GLN A 127 10.24 -7.50 1.84
CA GLN A 127 11.18 -8.64 1.81
C GLN A 127 11.11 -9.53 3.05
N VAL A 128 10.60 -9.01 4.18
CA VAL A 128 10.60 -9.72 5.46
C VAL A 128 9.18 -9.82 6.02
N PHE A 129 8.48 -8.70 6.19
CA PHE A 129 7.18 -8.71 6.87
C PHE A 129 6.07 -9.34 6.02
N HIS A 130 5.93 -8.98 4.74
CA HIS A 130 4.89 -9.56 3.88
C HIS A 130 5.07 -11.08 3.69
N PRO A 131 6.28 -11.61 3.43
CA PRO A 131 6.51 -13.06 3.40
C PRO A 131 6.21 -13.75 4.74
N TYR A 132 6.44 -13.07 5.86
CA TYR A 132 6.06 -13.59 7.18
C TYR A 132 4.54 -13.67 7.36
N VAL A 133 3.78 -12.68 6.86
CA VAL A 133 2.31 -12.75 6.83
C VAL A 133 1.84 -13.94 6.01
N ASP A 134 2.43 -14.17 4.83
CA ASP A 134 2.12 -15.34 4.02
C ASP A 134 2.39 -16.65 4.78
N PHE A 135 3.53 -16.75 5.46
CA PHE A 135 3.86 -17.89 6.31
C PHE A 135 2.81 -18.15 7.40
N LEU A 136 2.35 -17.11 8.11
CA LEU A 136 1.35 -17.23 9.17
C LEU A 136 0.02 -17.78 8.63
N VAL A 137 -0.43 -17.25 7.49
CA VAL A 137 -1.70 -17.66 6.85
C VAL A 137 -1.62 -19.10 6.34
N GLU A 138 -0.52 -19.50 5.71
CA GLU A 138 -0.31 -20.88 5.26
C GLU A 138 -0.26 -21.86 6.44
N ARG A 139 0.42 -21.47 7.52
CA ARG A 139 0.48 -22.26 8.76
C ARG A 139 -0.91 -22.43 9.40
N GLU A 140 -1.72 -21.38 9.45
CA GLU A 140 -3.10 -21.46 9.96
C GLU A 140 -3.94 -22.47 9.15
N LYS A 141 -3.71 -22.53 7.84
CA LYS A 141 -4.35 -23.49 6.92
C LYS A 141 -3.75 -24.89 6.98
N GLY A 142 -2.71 -25.12 7.79
CA GLY A 142 -1.99 -26.40 7.85
C GLY A 142 -1.22 -26.73 6.56
N MET A 143 -0.93 -25.72 5.73
CA MET A 143 -0.20 -25.88 4.49
C MET A 143 1.32 -25.74 4.73
N PRO A 144 2.16 -26.50 3.99
CA PRO A 144 3.60 -26.35 4.09
C PRO A 144 4.04 -25.02 3.50
N TYR A 145 4.93 -24.31 4.21
CA TYR A 145 5.59 -23.11 3.71
C TYR A 145 7.09 -23.35 3.54
N LYS A 146 7.70 -22.74 2.52
CA LYS A 146 9.09 -23.03 2.13
C LYS A 146 10.11 -22.52 3.15
N GLU A 147 9.79 -21.41 3.80
CA GLU A 147 10.63 -20.73 4.78
C GLU A 147 10.06 -20.91 6.19
N ASN A 148 10.93 -20.92 7.19
CA ASN A 148 10.52 -21.01 8.59
C ASN A 148 10.93 -19.73 9.31
N TYR A 149 9.95 -19.03 9.87
CA TYR A 149 10.11 -17.76 10.56
C TYR A 149 10.02 -17.93 12.08
N ALA A 150 10.57 -19.03 12.62
CA ALA A 150 10.42 -19.40 14.04
C ALA A 150 10.89 -18.31 15.03
N ASP A 151 11.87 -17.50 14.64
CA ASP A 151 12.46 -16.45 15.47
C ASP A 151 11.91 -15.03 15.16
N TYR A 152 10.99 -14.93 14.19
CA TYR A 152 10.36 -13.66 13.81
C TYR A 152 8.95 -13.52 14.39
N SER A 153 8.54 -12.31 14.75
CA SER A 153 7.21 -12.04 15.33
C SER A 153 6.66 -10.67 14.94
N VAL A 154 5.34 -10.51 15.06
CA VAL A 154 4.67 -9.21 14.83
C VAL A 154 5.12 -8.16 15.85
N SER A 155 5.50 -8.57 17.08
CA SER A 155 6.04 -7.64 18.08
C SER A 155 7.36 -7.02 17.62
N GLN A 156 8.26 -7.84 17.04
CA GLN A 156 9.49 -7.31 16.46
C GLN A 156 9.20 -6.36 15.29
N TYR A 157 8.21 -6.66 14.45
CA TYR A 157 7.76 -5.73 13.41
C TYR A 157 7.31 -4.40 14.02
N GLN A 158 6.45 -4.42 15.04
CA GLN A 158 5.94 -3.23 15.72
C GLN A 158 7.06 -2.33 16.28
N ASP A 159 8.09 -2.93 16.89
CA ASP A 159 9.23 -2.17 17.44
C ASP A 159 9.99 -1.36 16.37
N HIS A 160 9.91 -1.75 15.08
CA HIS A 160 10.53 -1.01 13.97
C HIS A 160 9.66 0.15 13.43
N HIS A 161 8.47 0.37 13.99
CA HIS A 161 7.54 1.46 13.60
C HIS A 161 7.37 2.56 14.66
N ASP A 162 7.95 2.39 15.85
CA ASP A 162 7.84 3.35 16.96
C ASP A 162 9.02 4.38 17.00
N ASP A 163 9.88 4.39 15.98
CA ASP A 163 10.99 5.36 15.82
C ASP A 163 10.60 6.62 15.01
#